data_AF-A0A136KSE7-F1
#
_entry.id   AF-A0A136KSE7-F1
#
_cell.length_a   1.000
_cell.length_b   1.000
_cell.length_c   1.000
_cell.angle_alpha   90.00
_cell.angle_beta   90.00
_cell.angle_gamma   90.00
#
_symmetry.space_group_name_H-M   'P 1'
#
loop_
_entity.id
_entity.type
_entity.pdbx_description
1 polymer ?
#
loop_
_entity_poly.entity_id
_entity_poly.type
_entity_poly.pdbx_seq_one_letter_code
_entity_poly.pdbx_strand_id
1 'polypeptide(L)'
;LHKKNEKSTEESAVLIEPELYNIPDATSSASLVIEGRATDKTVIEVYINEDKAEETIADDGEFSLNITLAPGENSLYIRSFDEKKS
;
A
#
# COMPACT_ATOMS: atom_id res chain seq x y z
N LEU A 1 -7.12 20.05 -45.31
CA LEU A 1 -6.18 19.27 -44.49
C LEU A 1 -6.75 19.17 -43.08
N HIS A 2 -7.05 17.97 -42.60
CA HIS A 2 -7.46 17.76 -41.20
C HIS A 2 -6.21 17.83 -40.32
N LYS A 3 -6.09 18.88 -39.50
CA LYS A 3 -5.03 19.04 -38.51
C LYS A 3 -5.49 18.32 -37.23
N LYS A 4 -5.00 17.10 -37.03
CA LYS A 4 -5.15 16.35 -35.78
C LYS A 4 -4.10 16.91 -34.82
N ASN A 5 -4.52 17.74 -33.86
CA ASN A 5 -3.62 18.21 -32.80
C ASN A 5 -4.18 17.80 -31.44
N GLU A 6 -3.41 16.92 -30.81
CA GLU A 6 -3.08 16.91 -29.38
C GLU A 6 -4.20 16.49 -28.42
N LYS A 7 -4.38 15.15 -28.35
CA LYS A 7 -4.89 14.49 -27.14
C LYS A 7 -3.84 14.73 -26.05
N SER A 8 -4.14 15.60 -25.09
CA SER A 8 -3.35 15.82 -23.89
C SER A 8 -3.09 14.48 -23.21
N THR A 9 -1.85 14.02 -23.22
CA THR A 9 -1.39 12.84 -22.49
C THR A 9 -1.20 13.24 -21.03
N GLU A 10 -2.30 13.27 -20.28
CA GLU A 10 -2.23 13.05 -18.84
C GLU A 10 -2.24 11.55 -18.64
N GLU A 11 -1.06 10.96 -18.59
CA GLU A 11 -0.88 9.56 -18.21
C GLU A 11 -1.22 9.47 -16.73
N SER A 12 -2.51 9.31 -16.40
CA SER A 12 -2.95 8.95 -15.06
C SER A 12 -2.27 7.64 -14.72
N ALA A 13 -1.22 7.69 -13.89
CA ALA A 13 -0.57 6.50 -13.38
C ALA A 13 -1.65 5.64 -12.73
N VAL A 14 -1.91 4.46 -13.28
CA VAL A 14 -2.91 3.55 -12.72
C VAL A 14 -2.30 2.97 -11.45
N LEU A 15 -2.85 3.39 -10.31
CA LEU A 15 -2.53 2.79 -9.02
C LEU A 15 -3.17 1.40 -8.94
N ILE A 16 -2.36 0.40 -8.61
CA ILE A 16 -2.87 -0.93 -8.27
C ILE A 16 -3.17 -0.99 -6.78
N GLU A 17 -4.22 -1.75 -6.43
CA GLU A 17 -4.50 -2.10 -5.04
C GLU A 17 -3.31 -2.90 -4.47
N PRO A 18 -2.87 -2.63 -3.24
CA PRO A 18 -1.82 -3.42 -2.60
C PRO A 18 -2.26 -4.87 -2.38
N GLU A 19 -1.39 -5.81 -2.71
CA GLU A 19 -1.57 -7.24 -2.44
C GLU A 19 -0.65 -7.65 -1.29
N LEU A 20 -1.20 -8.39 -0.31
CA LEU A 20 -0.46 -8.88 0.85
C LEU A 20 -0.04 -10.34 0.69
N TYR A 21 1.12 -10.69 1.23
CA TYR A 21 1.65 -12.04 1.23
C TYR A 21 1.59 -12.69 2.60
N ASN A 22 1.27 -13.98 2.60
CA ASN A 22 1.47 -14.90 3.74
C ASN A 22 0.95 -14.38 5.09
N ILE A 23 -0.19 -13.67 5.11
CA ILE A 23 -0.81 -13.19 6.34
C ILE A 23 -1.38 -14.40 7.12
N PRO A 24 -0.90 -14.67 8.34
CA PRO A 24 -1.38 -15.80 9.12
C PRO A 24 -2.76 -15.53 9.72
N ASP A 25 -3.59 -16.56 9.83
CA ASP A 25 -4.90 -16.47 10.51
C ASP A 25 -4.75 -16.17 12.01
N ALA A 26 -3.62 -16.57 12.63
CA ALA A 26 -3.31 -16.29 14.02
C ALA A 26 -1.79 -16.24 14.27
N THR A 27 -1.37 -15.45 15.25
CA THR A 27 0.02 -15.36 15.72
C THR A 27 0.07 -15.21 17.23
N SER A 28 1.12 -15.74 17.86
CA SER A 28 1.40 -15.54 19.30
C SER A 28 2.39 -14.40 19.55
N SER A 29 2.82 -13.69 18.52
CA SER A 29 3.76 -12.58 18.60
C SER A 29 3.02 -11.25 18.68
N ALA A 30 3.56 -10.30 19.45
CA ALA A 30 3.02 -8.93 19.51
C ALA A 30 3.35 -8.09 18.26
N SER A 31 4.16 -8.63 17.35
CA SER A 31 4.50 -7.99 16.08
C SER A 31 4.37 -8.96 14.93
N LEU A 32 4.12 -8.43 13.74
CA LEU A 32 4.00 -9.18 12.50
C LEU A 32 4.74 -8.44 11.39
N VAL A 33 5.57 -9.16 10.65
CA VAL A 33 6.15 -8.65 9.40
C VAL A 33 5.11 -8.82 8.30
N ILE A 34 4.78 -7.73 7.63
CA ILE A 34 3.89 -7.70 6.48
C ILE A 34 4.72 -7.44 5.24
N GLU A 35 4.48 -8.24 4.22
CA GLU A 35 5.11 -8.14 2.91
C GLU A 35 4.04 -8.08 1.84
N GLY A 36 4.32 -7.41 0.73
CA GLY A 36 3.35 -7.29 -0.35
C GLY A 36 3.88 -6.58 -1.58
N ARG A 37 2.98 -6.41 -2.55
CA ARG A 37 3.21 -5.65 -3.78
C ARG A 37 2.26 -4.49 -3.92
N ALA A 38 2.75 -3.42 -4.51
CA ALA A 38 1.98 -2.22 -4.84
C ALA A 38 2.60 -1.53 -6.06
N THR A 39 1.99 -0.43 -6.51
CA THR A 39 2.61 0.42 -7.53
C THR A 39 3.94 0.96 -7.00
N ASP A 40 5.01 0.78 -7.79
CA ASP A 40 6.35 1.28 -7.43
C ASP A 40 6.35 2.77 -7.07
N LYS A 41 7.11 3.14 -6.04
CA LYS A 41 7.27 4.52 -5.52
C LYS A 41 5.98 5.17 -5.02
N THR A 42 5.01 4.37 -4.59
CA THR A 42 3.82 4.86 -3.90
C THR A 42 3.93 4.70 -2.39
N VAL A 43 3.24 5.57 -1.66
CA VAL A 43 3.14 5.51 -0.21
C VAL A 43 2.15 4.41 0.17
N ILE A 44 2.56 3.55 1.10
CA ILE A 44 1.78 2.46 1.66
C ILE A 44 1.47 2.79 3.11
N GLU A 45 0.18 2.90 3.44
CA GLU A 45 -0.28 3.05 4.81
C GLU A 45 -0.91 1.76 5.31
N VAL A 46 -0.53 1.36 6.51
CA VAL A 46 -1.07 0.19 7.19
C VAL A 46 -1.80 0.61 8.46
N TYR A 47 -3.00 0.06 8.64
CA TYR A 47 -3.87 0.33 9.78
C TYR A 47 -4.16 -0.95 10.55
N ILE A 48 -4.13 -0.84 11.87
CA ILE A 48 -4.52 -1.90 12.81
C ILE A 48 -5.66 -1.36 13.66
N ASN A 49 -6.81 -2.04 13.61
CA ASN A 49 -8.01 -1.65 14.37
C ASN A 49 -8.40 -0.18 14.15
N GLU A 50 -8.41 0.26 12.88
CA GLU A 50 -8.74 1.62 12.43
C GLU A 50 -7.65 2.69 12.68
N ASP A 51 -6.65 2.42 13.52
CA ASP A 51 -5.53 3.32 13.78
C ASP A 51 -4.39 3.10 12.79
N LYS A 52 -3.78 4.19 12.31
CA LYS A 52 -2.58 4.11 11.45
C LYS A 52 -1.43 3.52 12.28
N ALA A 53 -0.96 2.35 11.88
CA ALA A 53 0.11 1.65 12.56
C ALA A 53 1.49 2.04 12.02
N GLU A 54 1.65 1.99 10.69
CA GLU A 54 2.94 2.22 10.02
C GLU A 54 2.74 2.77 8.60
N GLU A 55 3.82 3.30 8.04
CA GLU A 55 3.89 3.80 6.66
C GLU A 55 5.24 3.45 6.03
N THR A 56 5.24 3.11 4.75
CA THR A 56 6.47 2.92 3.97
C THR A 56 6.25 3.32 2.51
N ILE A 57 7.31 3.28 1.70
CA ILE A 57 7.23 3.47 0.26
C ILE A 57 7.50 2.12 -0.41
N ALA A 58 6.71 1.75 -1.40
CA ALA A 58 7.00 0.59 -2.22
C ALA A 58 8.25 0.83 -3.08
N ASP A 59 9.21 -0.10 -3.04
CA ASP A 59 10.47 -0.06 -3.77
C ASP A 59 10.56 -1.28 -4.69
N ASP A 60 10.81 -1.05 -5.97
CA ASP A 60 10.73 -2.06 -7.04
C ASP A 60 9.34 -2.77 -7.05
N GLY A 61 8.30 -2.02 -6.69
CA GLY A 61 6.93 -2.53 -6.58
C GLY A 61 6.66 -3.44 -5.37
N GLU A 62 7.61 -3.64 -4.48
CA GLU A 62 7.47 -4.45 -3.27
C GLU A 62 7.57 -3.59 -2.00
N PHE A 63 7.01 -4.08 -0.89
CA PHE A 63 7.17 -3.45 0.41
C PHE A 63 7.29 -4.50 1.51
N SER A 64 7.99 -4.14 2.58
CA SER A 64 8.10 -4.93 3.80
C SER A 64 8.14 -3.99 5.00
N LEU A 65 7.31 -4.25 6.01
CA LEU A 65 7.27 -3.48 7.25
C LEU A 65 6.93 -4.37 8.43
N ASN A 66 7.38 -3.98 9.63
CA ASN A 66 7.03 -4.64 10.86
C ASN A 66 5.96 -3.82 11.60
N ILE A 67 4.82 -4.42 11.88
CA ILE A 67 3.72 -3.78 12.61
C ILE A 67 3.60 -4.34 14.03
N THR A 68 3.05 -3.53 14.93
CA THR A 68 2.68 -3.96 16.28
C THR A 68 1.19 -4.29 16.33
N LEU A 69 0.85 -5.42 16.94
CA LEU A 69 -0.53 -5.91 17.10
C LEU A 69 -1.08 -5.56 18.48
N ALA A 70 -2.39 -5.33 18.55
CA ALA A 70 -3.10 -5.26 19.82
C ALA A 70 -3.36 -6.68 20.36
N PRO A 71 -3.53 -6.85 21.69
CA PRO A 71 -3.98 -8.12 22.24
C PRO A 71 -5.37 -8.51 21.70
N GLY A 72 -5.52 -9.78 21.32
CA GLY A 72 -6.79 -10.32 20.81
C GLY A 72 -6.90 -10.25 19.29
N GLU A 73 -8.12 -10.09 18.79
CA GLU A 73 -8.38 -10.00 17.36
C GLU A 73 -7.92 -8.65 16.81
N ASN A 74 -7.30 -8.67 15.63
CA ASN A 74 -6.81 -7.48 14.93
C ASN A 74 -7.42 -7.41 13.53
N SER A 75 -7.93 -6.24 13.15
CA SER A 75 -8.34 -5.96 11.76
C SER A 75 -7.24 -5.19 11.05
N LEU A 76 -6.77 -5.73 9.92
CA LEU A 76 -5.72 -5.14 9.10
C LEU A 76 -6.32 -4.49 7.86
N TYR A 77 -5.99 -3.22 7.63
CA TYR A 77 -6.32 -2.50 6.40
C TYR A 77 -5.07 -1.89 5.79
N ILE A 78 -4.97 -1.93 4.46
CA ILE A 78 -3.84 -1.38 3.71
C ILE A 78 -4.36 -0.54 2.54
N ARG A 79 -3.67 0.57 2.25
CA ARG A 79 -3.92 1.38 1.05
C ARG A 79 -2.62 1.94 0.50
N SER A 80 -2.60 2.17 -0.81
CA SER A 80 -1.53 2.89 -1.50
C SER A 80 -2.04 4.20 -2.09
N PHE A 81 -1.19 5.21 -2.14
CA PHE A 81 -1.46 6.46 -2.85
C PHE A 81 -0.16 7.09 -3.34
N ASP A 82 -0.27 7.89 -4.41
CA ASP A 82 0.81 8.77 -4.84
C ASP A 82 0.88 9.98 -3.89
N GLU A 83 2.06 10.26 -3.33
CA GLU A 83 2.31 11.44 -2.50
C GLU A 83 2.05 12.75 -3.27
N LYS A 84 2.11 12.71 -4.61
CA LYS A 84 1.67 13.80 -5.49
C LYS A 84 0.15 13.90 -5.58
N LYS A 85 -0.50 14.10 -4.45
CA LYS A 85 -1.80 14.78 -4.39
C LYS A 85 -1.59 16.15 -3.75
N SER A 86 -1.29 17.14 -4.59
CA SER A 86 -1.54 18.56 -4.30
C SER A 86 -2.76 19.03 -5.08
#